data_AF-A0A1D7NNX3-F1
#
_entry.id   AF-A0A1D7NNX3-F1
#
_cell.length_a   1.000
_cell.length_b   1.000
_cell.length_c   1.000
_cell.angle_alpha   90.00
_cell.angle_beta   90.00
_cell.angle_gamma   90.00
#
_symmetry.space_group_name_H-M   'P 1'
#
loop_
_entity.id
_entity.type
_entity.pdbx_description
1 polymer ?
#
loop_
_entity_poly.entity_id
_entity_poly.type
_entity_poly.pdbx_seq_one_letter_code
_entity_poly.pdbx_strand_id
1 'polypeptide(L)'
;MASIDGAHYFLTALVPVRRAWAKGSHGQTTAPIILLREKLAQMPTAMQTPERTRGGEISKFSQSTLTHFARFAVIDRLGFNGYVAADPVAQSLGLQHAVEHREELKRPYLLFAAEFDAPTGSRSYDLAVYLRELWDVMEEDLVAIFQHCIGFDRTKVTTAAEFINYIKACEIDTTMPFNVYYTDPPALPSLTARGLLIGAGVAGVVAGAGTWWLVQRWFPVLAIGLGILAALAGAVAFIAVRLKRYGDRRFPPTPDGNLQTILKALWLQTTFGRFVIANQAADDARLYEAFGAYLQQNKPDQPEPKHPAGKVVP
;
A
#
# COMPACT_ATOMS: atom_id res chain seq x y z
N MET A 1 -2.12 -9.30 6.98
CA MET A 1 -3.01 -8.49 6.13
C MET A 1 -2.39 -7.11 6.09
N ALA A 2 -1.47 -6.93 5.16
CA ALA A 2 -0.54 -5.79 5.17
C ALA A 2 -0.91 -4.70 4.14
N SER A 3 -1.69 -5.05 3.10
CA SER A 3 -2.00 -4.12 2.00
C SER A 3 -3.06 -3.05 2.29
N ILE A 4 -3.66 -2.98 3.48
CA ILE A 4 -4.64 -1.94 3.83
C ILE A 4 -4.30 -1.34 5.18
N ASP A 5 -4.07 -0.03 5.20
CA ASP A 5 -3.89 0.74 6.43
C ASP A 5 -4.40 2.18 6.27
N GLY A 6 -4.92 2.79 7.34
CA GLY A 6 -5.36 4.18 7.31
C GLY A 6 -6.42 4.54 6.25
N ALA A 7 -7.26 3.56 5.83
CA ALA A 7 -8.17 3.66 4.68
C ALA A 7 -7.49 3.86 3.31
N HIS A 8 -6.24 3.44 3.18
CA HIS A 8 -5.50 3.35 1.94
C HIS A 8 -5.18 1.90 1.61
N TYR A 9 -5.10 1.60 0.32
CA TYR A 9 -4.64 0.32 -0.20
C TYR A 9 -3.24 0.47 -0.79
N PHE A 10 -2.31 -0.39 -0.40
CA PHE A 10 -0.95 -0.48 -0.95
C PHE A 10 -0.84 -1.74 -1.79
N LEU A 11 -1.20 -1.63 -3.06
CA LEU A 11 -1.06 -2.73 -3.99
C LEU A 11 0.42 -2.90 -4.29
N THR A 12 0.93 -4.11 -4.09
CA THR A 12 2.23 -4.52 -4.62
C THR A 12 2.06 -5.88 -5.28
N ALA A 13 2.17 -5.89 -6.60
CA ALA A 13 2.17 -7.11 -7.40
C ALA A 13 3.56 -7.37 -7.98
N LEU A 14 4.04 -8.60 -7.79
CA LEU A 14 5.28 -9.08 -8.41
C LEU A 14 4.94 -10.10 -9.49
N VAL A 15 5.05 -9.67 -10.74
CA VAL A 15 4.62 -10.46 -11.88
C VAL A 15 5.84 -11.02 -12.63
N PRO A 16 6.04 -12.35 -12.66
CA PRO A 16 7.22 -12.92 -13.29
C PRO A 16 7.21 -12.71 -14.81
N VAL A 17 8.33 -12.25 -15.36
CA VAL A 17 8.47 -11.96 -16.81
C VAL A 17 8.78 -13.26 -17.58
N ARG A 18 8.24 -13.36 -18.81
CA ARG A 18 8.50 -14.50 -19.70
C ARG A 18 9.98 -14.52 -20.13
N ARG A 19 10.51 -15.74 -20.32
CA ARG A 19 11.88 -15.96 -20.83
C ARG A 19 11.92 -16.45 -22.28
N ALA A 20 10.81 -16.98 -22.77
CA ALA A 20 10.72 -17.43 -24.15
C ALA A 20 10.82 -16.22 -25.09
N TRP A 21 11.62 -16.37 -26.14
CA TRP A 21 11.81 -15.34 -27.14
C TRP A 21 10.48 -14.87 -27.75
N ALA A 22 10.36 -13.56 -27.98
CA ALA A 22 9.20 -12.93 -28.58
C ALA A 22 9.62 -12.15 -29.84
N LYS A 23 8.67 -11.90 -30.75
CA LYS A 23 8.90 -10.98 -31.87
C LYS A 23 8.85 -9.54 -31.36
N GLY A 24 9.88 -8.76 -31.65
CA GLY A 24 9.94 -7.33 -31.36
C GLY A 24 9.24 -6.47 -32.41
N SER A 25 9.22 -5.17 -32.15
CA SER A 25 8.60 -4.12 -32.97
C SER A 25 9.04 -4.12 -34.44
N HIS A 26 10.26 -4.55 -34.73
CA HIS A 26 10.83 -4.63 -36.09
C HIS A 26 10.97 -6.07 -36.63
N GLY A 27 10.24 -7.04 -36.07
CA GLY A 27 10.27 -8.43 -36.50
C GLY A 27 11.48 -9.24 -36.02
N GLN A 28 12.44 -8.60 -35.35
CA GLN A 28 13.57 -9.26 -34.69
C GLN A 28 13.15 -10.08 -33.46
N THR A 29 13.86 -11.17 -33.21
CA THR A 29 13.64 -12.00 -32.02
C THR A 29 14.28 -11.33 -30.80
N THR A 30 13.47 -10.94 -29.83
CA THR A 30 13.89 -10.17 -28.65
C THR A 30 13.41 -10.81 -27.35
N ALA A 31 14.19 -10.67 -26.29
CA ALA A 31 13.81 -11.14 -24.96
C ALA A 31 12.63 -10.30 -24.42
N PRO A 32 11.57 -10.91 -23.86
CA PRO A 32 10.38 -10.17 -23.38
C PRO A 32 10.69 -9.07 -22.37
N ILE A 33 11.75 -9.21 -21.57
CA ILE A 33 12.20 -8.16 -20.65
C ILE A 33 12.60 -6.87 -21.36
N ILE A 34 13.22 -6.96 -22.55
CA ILE A 34 13.62 -5.79 -23.33
C ILE A 34 12.39 -5.11 -23.92
N LEU A 35 11.43 -5.89 -24.43
CA LEU A 35 10.16 -5.36 -24.95
C LEU A 35 9.33 -4.68 -23.85
N LEU A 36 9.30 -5.28 -22.67
CA LEU A 36 8.67 -4.67 -21.49
C LEU A 36 9.34 -3.34 -21.11
N ARG A 37 10.67 -3.29 -21.08
CA ARG A 37 11.43 -2.05 -20.80
C ARG A 37 11.17 -0.99 -21.86
N GLU A 38 11.19 -1.38 -23.12
CA GLU A 38 10.90 -0.50 -24.25
C GLU A 38 9.50 0.10 -24.12
N LYS A 39 8.48 -0.73 -23.86
CA LYS A 39 7.10 -0.25 -23.66
C LYS A 39 7.01 0.71 -22.48
N LEU A 40 7.61 0.39 -21.33
CA LEU A 40 7.59 1.26 -20.15
C LEU A 40 8.34 2.59 -20.39
N ALA A 41 9.45 2.56 -21.14
CA ALA A 41 10.21 3.76 -21.48
C ALA A 41 9.49 4.67 -22.49
N GLN A 42 8.65 4.09 -23.34
CA GLN A 42 7.84 4.80 -24.34
C GLN A 42 6.54 5.37 -23.75
N MET A 43 6.20 5.07 -22.49
CA MET A 43 4.95 5.57 -21.91
C MET A 43 4.98 7.09 -21.78
N PRO A 44 3.92 7.79 -22.22
CA PRO A 44 3.83 9.21 -22.02
C PRO A 44 3.78 9.53 -20.54
N THR A 45 4.33 10.69 -20.18
CA THR A 45 4.37 11.17 -18.81
C THR A 45 3.20 12.12 -18.56
N ALA A 46 2.87 12.44 -17.31
CA ALA A 46 1.74 13.32 -16.98
C ALA A 46 1.97 14.82 -17.34
N MET A 47 3.06 15.16 -18.06
CA MET A 47 3.42 16.52 -18.46
C MET A 47 3.45 17.56 -17.32
N GLN A 48 3.86 17.14 -16.12
CA GLN A 48 3.86 17.98 -14.93
C GLN A 48 4.98 19.05 -14.90
N THR A 49 5.85 19.10 -15.92
CA THR A 49 6.91 20.13 -16.03
C THR A 49 6.81 20.89 -17.36
N PRO A 50 7.21 22.19 -17.39
CA PRO A 50 7.19 23.00 -18.61
C PRO A 50 7.97 22.41 -19.79
N GLU A 51 8.98 21.58 -19.53
CA GLU A 51 9.79 20.94 -20.58
C GLU A 51 9.04 19.82 -21.30
N ARG A 52 8.06 19.18 -20.62
CA ARG A 52 7.32 18.01 -21.10
C ARG A 52 5.99 18.32 -21.77
N THR A 53 5.49 19.56 -21.68
CA THR A 53 4.26 20.01 -22.36
C THR A 53 4.36 20.04 -23.88
N ARG A 54 5.57 19.95 -24.45
CA ARG A 54 5.81 19.95 -25.90
C ARG A 54 5.42 18.63 -26.62
N GLY A 55 5.25 17.53 -25.88
CA GLY A 55 5.09 16.18 -26.45
C GLY A 55 3.67 15.80 -26.92
N GLY A 56 2.65 16.61 -26.65
CA GLY A 56 1.25 16.34 -27.04
C GLY A 56 0.51 15.17 -26.34
N GLU A 57 1.22 14.15 -25.83
CA GLU A 57 0.61 12.96 -25.22
C GLU A 57 0.74 12.90 -23.69
N ILE A 58 -0.40 12.83 -22.99
CA ILE A 58 -0.48 12.73 -21.53
C ILE A 58 -0.66 11.25 -21.13
N SER A 59 0.05 10.83 -20.08
CA SER A 59 -0.09 9.48 -19.52
C SER A 59 -1.55 9.13 -19.19
N LYS A 60 -2.08 8.01 -19.69
CA LYS A 60 -3.41 7.54 -19.33
C LYS A 60 -3.55 7.27 -17.81
N PHE A 61 -2.44 6.96 -17.11
CA PHE A 61 -2.42 6.87 -15.64
C PHE A 61 -2.95 8.12 -14.94
N SER A 62 -2.66 9.30 -15.50
CA SER A 62 -3.11 10.57 -14.90
C SER A 62 -4.61 10.81 -15.05
N GLN A 63 -5.30 10.04 -15.89
CA GLN A 63 -6.75 10.14 -16.10
C GLN A 63 -7.54 9.33 -15.06
N SER A 64 -6.89 8.41 -14.34
CA SER A 64 -7.53 7.74 -13.20
C SER A 64 -7.82 8.73 -12.09
N THR A 65 -9.04 8.71 -11.60
CA THR A 65 -9.54 9.50 -10.48
C THR A 65 -9.37 8.84 -9.12
N LEU A 66 -8.84 7.61 -9.08
CA LEU A 66 -8.57 6.85 -7.85
C LEU A 66 -7.08 6.64 -7.56
N THR A 67 -6.21 6.85 -8.55
CA THR A 67 -4.76 6.65 -8.39
C THR A 67 -4.13 7.81 -7.61
N HIS A 68 -3.60 7.53 -6.42
CA HIS A 68 -2.68 8.45 -5.73
C HIS A 68 -1.29 8.36 -6.35
N PHE A 69 -0.82 7.12 -6.46
CA PHE A 69 0.51 6.79 -6.95
C PHE A 69 0.46 5.46 -7.69
N ALA A 70 1.14 5.35 -8.81
CA ALA A 70 1.30 4.10 -9.54
C ALA A 70 2.70 4.02 -10.15
N ARG A 71 3.35 2.87 -10.00
CA ARG A 71 4.70 2.63 -10.48
C ARG A 71 4.82 1.23 -11.08
N PHE A 72 5.45 1.21 -12.25
CA PHE A 72 5.97 0.00 -12.86
C PHE A 72 7.49 0.02 -12.80
N ALA A 73 8.09 -1.09 -12.43
CA ALA A 73 9.54 -1.26 -12.47
C ALA A 73 9.90 -2.69 -12.87
N VAL A 74 10.98 -2.85 -13.63
CA VAL A 74 11.51 -4.17 -13.97
C VAL A 74 12.63 -4.50 -12.99
N ILE A 75 12.41 -5.49 -12.15
CA ILE A 75 13.40 -6.05 -11.24
C ILE A 75 14.10 -7.19 -11.97
N ASP A 76 15.30 -6.94 -12.48
CA ASP A 76 16.05 -7.91 -13.27
C ASP A 76 16.70 -8.97 -12.39
N ARG A 77 17.39 -8.48 -11.35
CA ARG A 77 18.00 -9.26 -10.29
C ARG A 77 17.79 -8.49 -8.99
N LEU A 78 17.12 -9.10 -8.04
CA LEU A 78 17.18 -8.67 -6.64
C LEU A 78 18.12 -9.65 -5.96
N GLY A 79 19.26 -9.17 -5.49
CA GLY A 79 20.06 -9.88 -4.52
C GLY A 79 19.70 -9.34 -3.15
N PHE A 80 18.99 -10.12 -2.34
CA PHE A 80 19.00 -9.84 -0.91
C PHE A 80 20.36 -10.30 -0.40
N ASN A 81 21.17 -9.35 0.06
CA ASN A 81 22.38 -9.64 0.80
C ASN A 81 22.23 -8.98 2.17
N GLY A 82 21.86 -9.77 3.16
CA GLY A 82 21.57 -9.24 4.48
C GLY A 82 21.36 -10.35 5.49
N TYR A 83 20.99 -9.94 6.69
CA TYR A 83 20.68 -10.87 7.76
C TYR A 83 19.20 -11.23 7.70
N VAL A 84 18.88 -12.51 7.89
CA VAL A 84 17.49 -12.93 8.07
C VAL A 84 16.93 -12.18 9.28
N ALA A 85 15.75 -11.55 9.13
CA ALA A 85 15.11 -10.81 10.22
C ALA A 85 15.00 -11.72 11.44
N ALA A 86 15.68 -11.32 12.52
CA ALA A 86 15.61 -12.02 13.78
C ALA A 86 14.20 -11.86 14.36
N ASP A 87 13.72 -12.87 15.09
CA ASP A 87 12.56 -12.67 15.95
C ASP A 87 12.90 -11.52 16.91
N PRO A 88 12.17 -10.40 16.92
CA PRO A 88 12.50 -9.23 17.72
C PRO A 88 12.58 -9.57 19.22
N VAL A 89 11.83 -10.58 19.68
CA VAL A 89 11.92 -11.09 21.06
C VAL A 89 13.22 -11.85 21.25
N ALA A 90 13.58 -12.77 20.35
CA ALA A 90 14.85 -13.51 20.45
C ALA A 90 16.07 -12.58 20.31
N GLN A 91 15.98 -11.55 19.47
CA GLN A 91 17.01 -10.54 19.28
C GLN A 91 17.21 -9.69 20.54
N SER A 92 16.12 -9.20 21.16
CA SER A 92 16.22 -8.43 22.41
C SER A 92 16.77 -9.24 23.59
N LEU A 93 16.60 -10.57 23.57
CA LEU A 93 17.16 -11.50 24.55
C LEU A 93 18.58 -11.99 24.20
N GLY A 94 19.14 -11.56 23.06
CA GLY A 94 20.48 -11.99 22.60
C GLY A 94 20.58 -13.46 22.21
N LEU A 95 19.45 -14.12 21.95
CA LEU A 95 19.36 -15.57 21.66
C LEU A 95 19.52 -15.91 20.17
N GLN A 96 19.58 -14.91 19.30
CA GLN A 96 19.67 -15.11 17.86
C GLN A 96 20.91 -14.42 17.29
N HIS A 97 21.74 -15.20 16.60
CA HIS A 97 22.88 -14.69 15.84
C HIS A 97 22.46 -14.36 14.41
N ALA A 98 22.97 -13.25 13.89
CA ALA A 98 22.67 -12.80 12.55
C ALA A 98 23.32 -13.77 11.53
N VAL A 99 22.50 -14.47 10.73
CA VAL A 99 22.97 -15.35 9.67
C VAL A 99 22.96 -14.58 8.36
N GLU A 100 24.12 -14.48 7.71
CA GLU A 100 24.21 -13.95 6.35
C GLU A 100 23.42 -14.85 5.41
N HIS A 101 22.41 -14.27 4.76
CA HIS A 101 21.60 -14.97 3.77
C HIS A 101 21.69 -14.21 2.45
N ARG A 102 22.07 -14.95 1.41
CA ARG A 102 22.04 -14.45 0.03
C ARG A 102 20.96 -15.16 -0.74
N GLU A 103 19.96 -14.39 -1.18
CA GLU A 103 18.92 -14.89 -2.05
C GLU A 103 18.85 -14.06 -3.32
N GLU A 104 18.72 -14.76 -4.45
CA GLU A 104 18.57 -14.13 -5.76
C GLU A 104 17.24 -14.54 -6.39
N LEU A 105 16.60 -13.59 -7.07
CA LEU A 105 15.42 -13.88 -7.86
C LEU A 105 15.76 -14.83 -9.01
N LYS A 106 15.00 -15.93 -9.11
CA LYS A 106 15.17 -16.96 -10.16
C LYS A 106 14.88 -16.45 -11.57
N ARG A 107 14.31 -15.26 -11.71
CA ARG A 107 13.89 -14.62 -12.97
C ARG A 107 13.62 -13.13 -12.76
N PRO A 108 13.57 -12.34 -13.85
CA PRO A 108 13.09 -10.98 -13.77
C PRO A 108 11.60 -10.90 -13.43
N TYR A 109 11.21 -9.86 -12.71
CA TYR A 109 9.83 -9.54 -12.33
C TYR A 109 9.46 -8.13 -12.74
N LEU A 110 8.21 -7.97 -13.14
CA LEU A 110 7.54 -6.67 -13.20
C LEU A 110 6.97 -6.39 -11.81
N LEU A 111 7.46 -5.33 -11.17
CA LEU A 111 6.81 -4.72 -10.02
C LEU A 111 5.71 -3.80 -10.54
N PHE A 112 4.48 -4.02 -10.09
CA PHE A 112 3.39 -3.07 -10.18
C PHE A 112 3.00 -2.66 -8.75
N ALA A 113 3.33 -1.43 -8.38
CA ALA A 113 2.96 -0.84 -7.10
C ALA A 113 1.94 0.27 -7.34
N ALA A 114 0.84 0.28 -6.59
CA ALA A 114 -0.15 1.35 -6.68
C ALA A 114 -0.79 1.65 -5.33
N GLU A 115 -1.18 2.90 -5.16
CA GLU A 115 -1.84 3.41 -3.96
C GLU A 115 -3.15 4.10 -4.32
N PHE A 116 -4.19 3.77 -3.56
CA PHE A 116 -5.53 4.29 -3.77
C PHE A 116 -6.34 4.26 -2.47
N ASP A 117 -7.45 5.01 -2.45
CA ASP A 117 -8.36 5.05 -1.31
C ASP A 117 -9.13 3.72 -1.16
N ALA A 118 -9.22 3.22 0.08
CA ALA A 118 -9.94 2.00 0.47
C ALA A 118 -10.98 2.30 1.56
N PRO A 119 -12.06 3.03 1.23
CA PRO A 119 -13.03 3.52 2.21
C PRO A 119 -13.80 2.39 2.90
N THR A 120 -13.97 1.24 2.23
CA THR A 120 -14.65 0.08 2.85
C THR A 120 -13.69 -0.79 3.67
N GLY A 121 -12.38 -0.62 3.48
CA GLY A 121 -11.34 -1.46 4.08
C GLY A 121 -11.39 -2.92 3.61
N SER A 122 -12.08 -3.20 2.50
CA SER A 122 -12.29 -4.53 1.95
C SER A 122 -11.34 -4.77 0.80
N ARG A 123 -10.41 -5.71 1.01
CA ARG A 123 -9.44 -6.09 -0.02
C ARG A 123 -10.09 -6.51 -1.33
N SER A 124 -11.16 -7.29 -1.28
CA SER A 124 -11.78 -7.80 -2.51
C SER A 124 -12.54 -6.72 -3.27
N TYR A 125 -13.13 -5.77 -2.56
CA TYR A 125 -14.00 -4.74 -3.14
C TYR A 125 -13.21 -3.51 -3.59
N ASP A 126 -12.44 -2.88 -2.70
CA ASP A 126 -11.72 -1.63 -3.00
C ASP A 126 -10.70 -1.85 -4.14
N LEU A 127 -9.95 -2.97 -4.09
CA LEU A 127 -9.04 -3.35 -5.17
C LEU A 127 -9.75 -3.57 -6.51
N ALA A 128 -10.96 -4.17 -6.49
CA ALA A 128 -11.71 -4.42 -7.70
C ALA A 128 -12.27 -3.14 -8.31
N VAL A 129 -12.67 -2.17 -7.48
CA VAL A 129 -13.09 -0.84 -7.93
C VAL A 129 -11.93 -0.12 -8.61
N TYR A 130 -10.78 -0.07 -7.94
CA TYR A 130 -9.57 0.57 -8.47
C TYR A 130 -9.11 -0.04 -9.80
N LEU A 131 -8.90 -1.36 -9.85
CA LEU A 131 -8.41 -2.03 -11.04
C LEU A 131 -9.41 -2.01 -12.20
N ARG A 132 -10.70 -1.88 -11.93
CA ARG A 132 -11.71 -1.70 -12.98
C ARG A 132 -11.59 -0.32 -13.61
N GLU A 133 -11.52 0.74 -12.80
CA GLU A 133 -11.30 2.08 -13.34
C GLU A 133 -9.99 2.14 -14.14
N LEU A 134 -8.91 1.55 -13.59
CA LEU A 134 -7.63 1.51 -14.27
C LEU A 134 -7.73 0.76 -15.62
N TRP A 135 -8.48 -0.34 -15.67
CA TRP A 135 -8.74 -1.05 -16.92
C TRP A 135 -9.53 -0.19 -17.91
N ASP A 136 -10.61 0.44 -17.47
CA ASP A 136 -11.48 1.25 -18.32
C ASP A 136 -10.72 2.45 -18.94
N VAL A 137 -9.78 3.02 -18.19
CA VAL A 137 -8.97 4.16 -18.64
C VAL A 137 -7.80 3.73 -19.53
N MET A 138 -7.18 2.57 -19.29
CA MET A 138 -5.89 2.24 -19.91
C MET A 138 -5.67 0.76 -20.26
N GLU A 139 -6.74 0.02 -20.58
CA GLU A 139 -6.69 -1.39 -21.03
C GLU A 139 -5.53 -1.66 -22.01
N GLU A 140 -5.42 -0.88 -23.08
CA GLU A 140 -4.42 -1.10 -24.12
C GLU A 140 -2.99 -1.09 -23.59
N ASP A 141 -2.68 -0.15 -22.69
CA ASP A 141 -1.36 -0.03 -22.09
C ASP A 141 -1.11 -1.16 -21.08
N LEU A 142 -2.12 -1.52 -20.27
CA LEU A 142 -2.02 -2.65 -19.36
C LEU A 142 -1.78 -3.96 -20.13
N VAL A 143 -2.53 -4.22 -21.20
CA VAL A 143 -2.33 -5.38 -22.07
C VAL A 143 -0.92 -5.38 -22.65
N ALA A 144 -0.46 -4.24 -23.18
CA ALA A 144 0.86 -4.12 -23.78
C ALA A 144 2.00 -4.34 -22.77
N ILE A 145 1.80 -3.99 -21.49
CA ILE A 145 2.75 -4.25 -20.41
C ILE A 145 2.71 -5.73 -20.01
N PHE A 146 1.53 -6.24 -19.64
CA PHE A 146 1.41 -7.56 -19.02
C PHE A 146 1.51 -8.73 -20.02
N GLN A 147 1.34 -8.52 -21.32
CA GLN A 147 1.55 -9.58 -22.33
C GLN A 147 2.97 -10.21 -22.29
N HIS A 148 3.95 -9.49 -21.77
CA HIS A 148 5.33 -9.97 -21.59
C HIS A 148 5.52 -10.76 -20.28
N CYS A 149 4.49 -10.85 -19.45
CA CYS A 149 4.47 -11.54 -18.17
C CYS A 149 3.87 -12.94 -18.25
N ILE A 150 4.24 -13.80 -17.30
CA ILE A 150 3.72 -15.15 -17.17
C ILE A 150 2.31 -15.11 -16.61
N GLY A 151 1.45 -16.00 -17.10
CA GLY A 151 0.06 -16.12 -16.67
C GLY A 151 -0.89 -15.10 -17.32
N PHE A 152 -0.37 -14.00 -17.88
CA PHE A 152 -1.18 -13.08 -18.67
C PHE A 152 -1.32 -13.64 -20.09
N ASP A 153 -2.56 -13.82 -20.55
CA ASP A 153 -2.88 -14.28 -21.89
C ASP A 153 -3.98 -13.37 -22.42
N ARG A 154 -3.72 -12.63 -23.50
CA ARG A 154 -4.69 -11.69 -24.07
C ARG A 154 -5.98 -12.39 -24.53
N THR A 155 -5.92 -13.68 -24.87
CA THR A 155 -7.13 -14.45 -25.23
C THR A 155 -8.00 -14.79 -24.02
N LYS A 156 -7.48 -14.68 -22.80
CA LYS A 156 -8.16 -15.00 -21.54
C LYS A 156 -8.38 -13.79 -20.64
N VAL A 157 -7.62 -12.70 -20.84
CA VAL A 157 -7.76 -11.44 -20.12
C VAL A 157 -8.30 -10.41 -21.10
N THR A 158 -9.62 -10.47 -21.25
CA THR A 158 -10.43 -9.65 -22.16
C THR A 158 -11.28 -8.64 -21.41
N THR A 159 -11.49 -8.86 -20.11
CA THR A 159 -12.33 -8.01 -19.25
C THR A 159 -11.56 -7.52 -18.02
N ALA A 160 -12.04 -6.42 -17.43
CA ALA A 160 -11.55 -5.92 -16.16
C ALA A 160 -11.60 -6.99 -15.05
N ALA A 161 -12.63 -7.84 -15.02
CA ALA A 161 -12.78 -8.90 -14.02
C ALA A 161 -11.66 -9.95 -14.09
N GLU A 162 -11.28 -10.35 -15.31
CA GLU A 162 -10.17 -11.28 -15.54
C GLU A 162 -8.84 -10.64 -15.16
N PHE A 163 -8.66 -9.36 -15.49
CA PHE A 163 -7.48 -8.60 -15.09
C PHE A 163 -7.35 -8.49 -13.56
N ILE A 164 -8.46 -8.21 -12.86
CA ILE A 164 -8.52 -8.18 -11.39
C ILE A 164 -8.08 -9.52 -10.81
N ASN A 165 -8.58 -10.63 -11.35
CA ASN A 165 -8.20 -11.96 -10.89
C ASN A 165 -6.71 -12.25 -11.13
N TYR A 166 -6.18 -11.82 -12.27
CA TYR A 166 -4.77 -11.94 -12.59
C TYR A 166 -3.89 -11.17 -11.60
N ILE A 167 -4.22 -9.90 -11.30
CA ILE A 167 -3.47 -9.09 -10.35
C ILE A 167 -3.58 -9.65 -8.92
N LYS A 168 -4.76 -10.10 -8.50
CA LYS A 168 -4.95 -10.74 -7.19
C LYS A 168 -4.06 -11.97 -6.99
N ALA A 169 -3.78 -12.71 -8.06
CA ALA A 169 -2.89 -13.88 -8.02
C ALA A 169 -1.39 -13.48 -7.96
N CYS A 170 -1.04 -12.25 -8.32
CA CYS A 170 0.32 -11.74 -8.32
C CYS A 170 0.63 -10.80 -7.14
N GLU A 171 -0.38 -10.42 -6.36
CA GLU A 171 -0.24 -9.55 -5.20
C GLU A 171 0.58 -10.24 -4.10
N ILE A 172 1.50 -9.49 -3.50
CA ILE A 172 2.24 -9.87 -2.30
C ILE A 172 1.83 -8.97 -1.14
N ASP A 173 1.85 -9.51 0.07
CA ASP A 173 1.65 -8.70 1.28
C ASP A 173 2.84 -7.75 1.46
N THR A 174 2.56 -6.43 1.58
CA THR A 174 3.56 -5.38 1.84
C THR A 174 3.09 -4.44 2.94
N THR A 175 4.01 -3.91 3.74
CA THR A 175 3.76 -2.88 4.77
C THR A 175 4.43 -1.55 4.45
N MET A 176 4.75 -1.28 3.18
CA MET A 176 5.41 -0.02 2.77
C MET A 176 4.42 0.94 2.12
N PRO A 177 3.67 1.75 2.90
CA PRO A 177 2.94 2.88 2.37
C PRO A 177 3.93 3.97 1.93
N PHE A 178 3.69 4.60 0.79
CA PHE A 178 4.37 5.80 0.32
C PHE A 178 3.62 7.08 0.74
N ASN A 179 2.32 7.00 1.08
CA ASN A 179 1.47 8.18 1.27
C ASN A 179 0.75 8.32 2.63
N VAL A 180 0.96 7.43 3.62
CA VAL A 180 0.28 7.56 4.93
C VAL A 180 1.12 8.39 5.90
N TYR A 181 0.77 9.66 6.03
CA TYR A 181 1.34 10.56 7.03
C TYR A 181 0.24 11.07 7.97
N TYR A 182 0.44 10.84 9.26
CA TYR A 182 -0.34 11.50 10.30
C TYR A 182 0.32 12.84 10.62
N THR A 183 -0.41 13.94 10.47
CA THR A 183 0.01 15.25 10.98
C THR A 183 -0.10 15.29 12.50
N ASP A 184 -1.16 14.69 13.04
CA ASP A 184 -1.43 14.56 14.47
C ASP A 184 -1.37 13.10 14.92
N PRO A 185 -0.86 12.78 16.12
CA PRO A 185 -0.82 11.42 16.63
C PRO A 185 -2.20 10.76 16.56
N PRO A 186 -2.36 9.59 15.92
CA PRO A 186 -3.65 8.93 15.84
C PRO A 186 -4.14 8.56 17.23
N ALA A 187 -5.45 8.71 17.45
CA ALA A 187 -6.12 8.24 18.66
C ALA A 187 -6.12 6.70 18.68
N LEU A 188 -4.99 6.11 19.08
CA LEU A 188 -4.89 4.68 19.27
C LEU A 188 -5.64 4.31 20.54
N PRO A 189 -6.45 3.23 20.51
CA PRO A 189 -7.00 2.72 21.75
C PRO A 189 -5.83 2.36 22.68
N SER A 190 -6.04 2.34 23.99
CA SER A 190 -5.03 1.85 24.93
C SER A 190 -5.44 0.50 25.48
N LEU A 191 -4.48 -0.43 25.56
CA LEU A 191 -4.67 -1.65 26.33
C LEU A 191 -4.60 -1.27 27.81
N THR A 192 -5.69 -1.45 28.54
CA THR A 192 -5.68 -1.21 29.99
C THR A 192 -4.91 -2.33 30.69
N ALA A 193 -3.89 -1.97 31.47
CA ALA A 193 -3.09 -2.93 32.23
C ALA A 193 -3.97 -3.82 33.12
N ARG A 194 -5.04 -3.26 33.71
CA ARG A 194 -6.02 -4.00 34.52
C ARG A 194 -6.74 -5.09 33.72
N GLY A 195 -7.23 -4.76 32.52
CA GLY A 195 -7.91 -5.74 31.67
C GLY A 195 -6.98 -6.88 31.23
N LEU A 196 -5.71 -6.55 30.97
CA LEU A 196 -4.70 -7.52 30.60
C LEU A 196 -4.37 -8.47 31.76
N LEU A 197 -4.17 -7.94 32.97
CA LEU A 197 -3.89 -8.72 34.18
C LEU A 197 -5.07 -9.63 34.57
N ILE A 198 -6.31 -9.11 34.53
CA ILE A 198 -7.50 -9.90 34.82
C ILE A 198 -7.64 -11.04 33.81
N GLY A 199 -7.52 -10.74 32.52
CA GLY A 199 -7.63 -11.76 31.47
C GLY A 199 -6.53 -12.82 31.56
N ALA A 200 -5.29 -12.41 31.86
CA ALA A 200 -4.16 -13.32 32.07
C ALA A 200 -4.39 -14.21 33.30
N GLY A 201 -4.90 -13.65 34.39
CA GLY A 201 -5.25 -14.40 35.60
C GLY A 201 -6.32 -15.46 35.34
N VAL A 202 -7.41 -15.10 34.65
CA VAL A 202 -8.47 -16.05 34.27
C VAL A 202 -7.94 -17.16 33.37
N ALA A 203 -7.19 -16.81 32.31
CA ALA A 203 -6.61 -17.79 31.40
C ALA A 203 -5.65 -18.74 32.11
N GLY A 204 -4.81 -18.22 33.01
CA GLY A 204 -3.92 -19.01 33.84
C GLY A 204 -4.67 -19.96 34.77
N VAL A 205 -5.67 -19.48 35.51
CA VAL A 205 -6.48 -20.34 36.40
C VAL A 205 -7.15 -21.47 35.62
N VAL A 206 -7.73 -21.18 34.45
CA VAL A 206 -8.38 -22.21 33.61
C VAL A 206 -7.36 -23.26 33.15
N ALA A 207 -6.20 -22.83 32.64
CA ALA A 207 -5.15 -23.75 32.19
C ALA A 207 -4.58 -24.61 33.34
N GLY A 208 -4.34 -24.00 34.49
CA GLY A 208 -3.81 -24.67 35.68
C GLY A 208 -4.81 -25.66 36.29
N ALA A 209 -6.07 -25.24 36.49
CA ALA A 209 -7.11 -26.08 37.03
C ALA A 209 -7.43 -27.27 36.10
N GLY A 210 -7.47 -27.04 34.79
CA GLY A 210 -7.65 -28.11 33.80
C GLY A 210 -6.51 -29.13 33.84
N THR A 211 -5.27 -28.67 33.86
CA THR A 211 -4.08 -29.55 33.93
C THR A 211 -4.05 -30.33 35.24
N TRP A 212 -4.31 -29.67 36.36
CA TRP A 212 -4.38 -30.32 37.67
C TRP A 212 -5.48 -31.39 37.71
N TRP A 213 -6.68 -31.06 37.23
CA TRP A 213 -7.83 -31.98 37.20
C TRP A 213 -7.53 -33.26 36.40
N LEU A 214 -6.82 -33.13 35.27
CA LEU A 214 -6.42 -34.25 34.44
C LEU A 214 -5.36 -35.14 35.10
N VAL A 215 -4.39 -34.57 35.82
CA VAL A 215 -3.22 -35.33 36.31
C VAL A 215 -3.38 -35.84 37.74
N GLN A 216 -4.19 -35.17 38.57
CA GLN A 216 -4.28 -35.44 40.01
C GLN A 216 -4.68 -36.88 40.36
N ARG A 217 -5.44 -37.55 39.49
CA ARG A 217 -5.96 -38.91 39.73
C ARG A 217 -4.83 -39.94 39.80
N TRP A 218 -3.74 -39.71 39.08
CA TRP A 218 -2.62 -40.64 38.98
C TRP A 218 -1.37 -40.14 39.71
N PHE A 219 -1.13 -38.82 39.74
CA PHE A 219 0.07 -38.23 40.34
C PHE A 219 -0.26 -36.91 41.07
N PRO A 220 -0.71 -36.96 42.34
CA PRO A 220 -1.26 -35.77 43.02
C PRO A 220 -0.21 -34.68 43.28
N VAL A 221 1.02 -35.04 43.69
CA VAL A 221 2.09 -34.07 43.94
C VAL A 221 2.58 -33.44 42.62
N LEU A 222 2.72 -34.25 41.57
CA LEU A 222 3.13 -33.78 40.24
C LEU A 222 2.05 -32.87 39.61
N ALA A 223 0.77 -33.16 39.84
CA ALA A 223 -0.35 -32.37 39.35
C ALA A 223 -0.32 -30.92 39.84
N ILE A 224 0.16 -30.67 41.07
CA ILE A 224 0.32 -29.30 41.60
C ILE A 224 1.38 -28.55 40.80
N GLY A 225 2.56 -29.16 40.61
CA GLY A 225 3.66 -28.56 39.84
C GLY A 225 3.27 -28.28 38.39
N LEU A 226 2.66 -29.25 37.71
CA LEU A 226 2.18 -29.08 36.34
C LEU A 226 1.04 -28.07 36.23
N GLY A 227 0.14 -28.01 37.22
CA GLY A 227 -0.93 -27.02 37.29
C GLY A 227 -0.40 -25.59 37.39
N ILE A 228 0.61 -25.33 38.23
CA ILE A 228 1.24 -24.00 38.35
C ILE A 228 1.94 -23.62 37.04
N LEU A 229 2.71 -24.54 36.45
CA LEU A 229 3.39 -24.29 35.16
C LEU A 229 2.39 -23.98 34.04
N ALA A 230 1.30 -24.76 33.95
CA ALA A 230 0.24 -24.52 32.98
C ALA A 230 -0.46 -23.18 33.22
N ALA A 231 -0.65 -22.76 34.47
CA ALA A 231 -1.23 -21.46 34.79
C ALA A 231 -0.35 -20.30 34.32
N LEU A 232 0.96 -20.37 34.57
CA LEU A 232 1.91 -19.37 34.08
C LEU A 232 1.96 -19.33 32.55
N ALA A 233 2.04 -20.50 31.91
CA ALA A 233 2.05 -20.61 30.45
C ALA A 233 0.76 -20.04 29.83
N GLY A 234 -0.40 -20.34 30.41
CA GLY A 234 -1.70 -19.82 29.97
C GLY A 234 -1.81 -18.31 30.09
N ALA A 235 -1.31 -17.74 31.19
CA ALA A 235 -1.27 -16.29 31.40
C ALA A 235 -0.37 -15.59 30.36
N VAL A 236 0.84 -16.10 30.13
CA VAL A 236 1.79 -15.55 29.14
C VAL A 236 1.23 -15.67 27.72
N ALA A 237 0.67 -16.82 27.36
CA ALA A 237 0.07 -17.04 26.05
C ALA A 237 -1.10 -16.07 25.79
N PHE A 238 -1.96 -15.84 26.80
CA PHE A 238 -3.05 -14.87 26.69
C PHE A 238 -2.51 -13.46 26.40
N ILE A 239 -1.51 -13.01 27.15
CA ILE A 239 -0.89 -11.68 26.97
C ILE A 239 -0.29 -11.56 25.57
N ALA A 240 0.51 -12.55 25.15
CA ALA A 240 1.16 -12.56 23.85
C ALA A 240 0.13 -12.51 22.70
N VAL A 241 -0.92 -13.33 22.76
CA VAL A 241 -1.99 -13.34 21.75
C VAL A 241 -2.75 -12.02 21.74
N ARG A 242 -3.00 -11.41 22.91
CA ARG A 242 -3.70 -10.12 22.99
C ARG A 242 -2.87 -8.98 22.44
N LEU A 243 -1.59 -8.91 22.80
CA LEU A 243 -0.66 -7.92 22.25
C LEU A 243 -0.53 -8.06 20.74
N LYS A 244 -0.38 -9.29 20.23
CA LYS A 244 -0.33 -9.55 18.78
C LYS A 244 -1.62 -9.09 18.08
N ARG A 245 -2.79 -9.52 18.55
CA ARG A 245 -4.08 -9.10 17.98
C ARG A 245 -4.32 -7.59 18.06
N TYR A 246 -3.69 -6.93 19.02
CA TYR A 246 -3.78 -5.50 19.19
C TYR A 246 -2.87 -4.76 18.22
N GLY A 247 -1.62 -5.21 18.09
CA GLY A 247 -0.66 -4.68 17.13
C GLY A 247 -1.03 -4.96 15.67
N ASP A 248 -1.75 -6.05 15.41
CA ASP A 248 -2.27 -6.39 14.07
C ASP A 248 -3.48 -5.51 13.65
N ARG A 249 -3.92 -4.56 14.49
CA ARG A 249 -5.03 -3.64 14.13
C ARG A 249 -4.51 -2.56 13.19
N ARG A 250 -5.33 -2.25 12.19
CA ARG A 250 -5.10 -1.13 11.29
C ARG A 250 -5.19 0.18 12.05
N PHE A 251 -4.40 1.15 11.62
CA PHE A 251 -4.52 2.51 12.11
C PHE A 251 -5.83 3.15 11.62
N PRO A 252 -6.41 4.08 12.41
CA PRO A 252 -7.61 4.81 12.00
C PRO A 252 -7.31 5.71 10.79
N PRO A 253 -8.25 5.95 9.86
CA PRO A 253 -8.00 6.79 8.71
C PRO A 253 -7.53 8.20 9.09
N THR A 254 -6.56 8.73 8.34
CA THR A 254 -6.16 10.14 8.42
C THR A 254 -7.27 11.01 7.83
N PRO A 255 -7.77 12.05 8.55
CA PRO A 255 -8.86 12.91 8.05
C PRO A 255 -8.59 13.52 6.67
N ASP A 256 -7.34 13.92 6.43
CA ASP A 256 -6.92 14.66 5.23
C ASP A 256 -6.09 13.82 4.23
N GLY A 257 -5.99 12.50 4.46
CA GLY A 257 -5.14 11.62 3.63
C GLY A 257 -5.75 11.15 2.31
N ASN A 258 -7.04 11.38 2.08
CA ASN A 258 -7.74 10.88 0.89
C ASN A 258 -7.35 11.66 -0.39
N LEU A 259 -7.56 11.06 -1.57
CA LEU A 259 -7.14 11.65 -2.84
C LEU A 259 -7.80 13.01 -3.10
N GLN A 260 -9.06 13.17 -2.69
CA GLN A 260 -9.81 14.38 -2.96
C GLN A 260 -9.22 15.57 -2.21
N THR A 261 -8.86 15.38 -0.94
CA THR A 261 -8.17 16.39 -0.13
C THR A 261 -6.80 16.73 -0.70
N ILE A 262 -6.04 15.74 -1.18
CA ILE A 262 -4.74 15.98 -1.82
C ILE A 262 -4.89 16.77 -3.12
N LEU A 263 -5.83 16.39 -4.00
CA LEU A 263 -6.09 17.12 -5.24
C LEU A 263 -6.58 18.54 -4.99
N LYS A 264 -7.31 18.77 -3.89
CA LYS A 264 -7.70 20.10 -3.43
C LYS A 264 -6.48 20.91 -2.98
N ALA A 265 -5.60 20.32 -2.17
CA ALA A 265 -4.38 20.97 -1.71
C ALA A 265 -3.47 21.37 -2.87
N LEU A 266 -3.27 20.46 -3.85
CA LEU A 266 -2.49 20.74 -5.06
C LEU A 266 -3.11 21.86 -5.92
N TRP A 267 -4.44 21.88 -6.04
CA TRP A 267 -5.15 22.97 -6.71
C TRP A 267 -4.88 24.31 -6.03
N LEU A 268 -5.11 24.38 -4.71
CA LEU A 268 -4.89 25.60 -3.93
C LEU A 268 -3.42 26.06 -3.99
N GLN A 269 -2.46 25.14 -3.91
CA GLN A 269 -1.05 25.47 -4.06
C GLN A 269 -0.76 26.12 -5.42
N THR A 270 -1.32 25.56 -6.49
CA THR A 270 -1.10 26.04 -7.85
C THR A 270 -1.77 27.39 -8.08
N THR A 271 -3.05 27.54 -7.71
CA THR A 271 -3.81 28.77 -7.95
C THR A 271 -3.38 29.91 -7.03
N PHE A 272 -2.96 29.60 -5.79
CA PHE A 272 -2.42 30.61 -4.88
C PHE A 272 -1.09 31.17 -5.37
N GLY A 273 -0.20 30.33 -5.90
CA GLY A 273 1.04 30.80 -6.52
C GLY A 273 0.78 31.82 -7.64
N ARG A 274 -0.22 31.56 -8.49
CA ARG A 274 -0.65 32.51 -9.54
C ARG A 274 -1.26 33.78 -8.97
N PHE A 275 -2.11 33.65 -7.95
CA PHE A 275 -2.68 34.79 -7.25
C PHE A 275 -1.58 35.72 -6.72
N VAL A 276 -0.55 35.16 -6.07
CA VAL A 276 0.59 35.92 -5.56
C VAL A 276 1.32 36.63 -6.70
N ILE A 277 1.62 35.94 -7.79
CA ILE A 277 2.30 36.53 -8.97
C ILE A 277 1.50 37.70 -9.55
N ALA A 278 0.17 37.54 -9.69
CA ALA A 278 -0.70 38.56 -10.29
C ALA A 278 -0.86 39.82 -9.43
N ASN A 279 -0.59 39.74 -8.12
CA ASN A 279 -0.86 40.82 -7.16
C ASN A 279 0.41 41.40 -6.48
N GLN A 280 1.62 41.10 -6.96
CA GLN A 280 2.87 41.57 -6.33
C GLN A 280 3.02 43.11 -6.25
N ALA A 281 2.28 43.85 -7.07
CA ALA A 281 2.31 45.32 -7.11
C ALA A 281 0.97 45.97 -6.74
N ALA A 282 0.02 45.20 -6.20
CA ALA A 282 -1.26 45.73 -5.75
C ALA A 282 -1.10 46.52 -4.44
N ASP A 283 -1.88 47.59 -4.26
CA ASP A 283 -2.04 48.23 -2.95
C ASP A 283 -2.88 47.37 -1.99
N ASP A 284 -2.85 47.70 -0.71
CA ASP A 284 -3.50 46.92 0.35
C ASP A 284 -5.01 46.73 0.14
N ALA A 285 -5.71 47.77 -0.33
CA ALA A 285 -7.16 47.72 -0.54
C ALA A 285 -7.50 46.76 -1.68
N ARG A 286 -6.76 46.85 -2.79
CA ARG A 286 -6.91 45.98 -3.95
C ARG A 286 -6.50 44.55 -3.63
N LEU A 287 -5.46 44.35 -2.82
CA LEU A 287 -5.03 43.03 -2.39
C LEU A 287 -6.11 42.35 -1.52
N TYR A 288 -6.72 43.09 -0.59
CA TYR A 288 -7.80 42.56 0.25
C TYR A 288 -9.01 42.14 -0.57
N GLU A 289 -9.45 42.99 -1.50
CA GLU A 289 -10.56 42.67 -2.42
C GLU A 289 -10.25 41.45 -3.29
N ALA A 290 -9.05 41.43 -3.90
CA ALA A 290 -8.62 40.32 -4.74
C ALA A 290 -8.51 39.00 -3.97
N PHE A 291 -8.03 39.05 -2.71
CA PHE A 291 -7.98 37.88 -1.85
C PHE A 291 -9.37 37.38 -1.46
N GLY A 292 -10.31 38.30 -1.17
CA GLY A 292 -11.71 37.95 -0.93
C GLY A 292 -12.33 37.23 -2.13
N ALA A 293 -12.12 37.74 -3.35
CA ALA A 293 -12.56 37.09 -4.58
C ALA A 293 -11.90 35.72 -4.78
N TYR A 294 -10.60 35.61 -4.50
CA TYR A 294 -9.86 34.35 -4.57
C TYR A 294 -10.46 33.28 -3.64
N LEU A 295 -10.79 33.65 -2.39
CA LEU A 295 -11.40 32.73 -1.43
C LEU A 295 -12.80 32.29 -1.87
N GLN A 296 -13.62 33.21 -2.41
CA GLN A 296 -14.95 32.87 -2.93
C GLN A 296 -14.89 31.92 -4.13
N GLN A 297 -13.89 32.09 -5.00
CA GLN A 297 -13.69 31.24 -6.17
C GLN A 297 -13.16 29.86 -5.79
N ASN A 298 -12.15 29.80 -4.93
CA ASN A 298 -11.41 28.57 -4.64
C ASN A 298 -11.95 27.78 -3.46
N LYS A 299 -12.79 28.39 -2.60
CA LYS A 299 -13.50 27.75 -1.47
C LYS A 299 -12.63 26.70 -0.76
N PRO A 300 -11.62 27.11 0.02
CA PRO A 300 -10.63 26.19 0.58
C PRO A 300 -11.23 25.02 1.37
N ASP A 301 -12.33 25.26 2.08
CA ASP A 301 -13.00 24.27 2.92
C ASP A 301 -13.97 23.35 2.16
N GLN A 302 -14.12 23.55 0.84
CA GLN A 302 -14.97 22.70 -0.01
C GLN A 302 -14.13 21.78 -0.90
N PRO A 303 -14.60 20.55 -1.17
CA PRO A 303 -13.86 19.58 -1.98
C PRO A 303 -13.61 20.05 -3.41
N GLU A 304 -14.47 20.95 -3.93
CA GLU A 304 -14.31 21.58 -5.22
C GLU A 304 -14.06 23.08 -5.08
N PRO A 305 -13.36 23.72 -6.04
CA PRO A 305 -12.63 23.10 -7.16
C PRO A 305 -11.38 22.34 -6.67
N LYS A 306 -11.00 21.29 -7.40
CA LYS A 306 -9.76 20.52 -7.18
C LYS A 306 -8.98 20.31 -8.49
N HIS A 307 -7.78 19.75 -8.38
CA HIS A 307 -6.94 19.49 -9.56
C HIS A 307 -7.62 18.47 -10.48
N PRO A 308 -7.86 18.79 -11.77
CA PRO A 308 -8.48 17.87 -12.71
C PRO A 308 -7.57 16.68 -13.02
N ALA A 309 -8.17 15.49 -13.18
CA ALA A 309 -7.47 14.31 -13.70
C ALA A 309 -7.09 14.52 -15.17
N GLY A 310 -5.90 14.07 -15.55
CA GLY A 310 -5.42 14.03 -16.93
C GLY A 310 -5.18 15.38 -17.58
N LYS A 311 -5.20 16.49 -16.82
CA LYS A 311 -5.02 17.84 -17.36
C LYS A 311 -3.88 18.54 -16.65
N VAL A 312 -2.99 19.14 -17.44
CA VAL A 312 -2.04 20.14 -16.94
C VAL A 312 -2.82 21.42 -16.74
N VAL A 313 -2.90 21.91 -15.51
CA VAL A 313 -3.49 23.23 -15.25
C VAL A 313 -2.40 24.26 -15.57
N PRO A 314 -2.57 25.12 -16.61
CA PRO A 314 -1.50 25.97 -17.14
C PRO A 314 -1.13 27.14 -16.22
#